data_AF-A0AB73IN84-F1
#
_entry.id   AF-A0AB73IN84-F1
#
_cell.length_a   1.000
_cell.length_b   1.000
_cell.length_c   1.000
_cell.angle_alpha   90.00
_cell.angle_beta   90.00
_cell.angle_gamma   90.00
#
_symmetry.space_group_name_H-M   'P 1'
#
loop_
_entity.id
_entity.type
_entity.pdbx_description
1 polymer ?
#
loop_
_entity_poly.entity_id
_entity_poly.type
_entity_poly.pdbx_seq_one_letter_code
_entity_poly.pdbx_strand_id
1 'polypeptide(L)'
;MAIYQDLVDRFGSAAGYDSVKRFVRTLRHHEPAQFDRLDFLPGEEAQVDYGQGALTRPGTTRYRKPRLFVMTLRYSRRCFRRVVWKSSKQVWAELHEQAHFHDRTRRPAGRTER
;
A
#
# COMPACT_ATOMS: atom_id res chain seq x y z
N MET A 1 -2.89 26.04 -22.39
CA MET A 1 -3.84 27.14 -22.20
C MET A 1 -4.19 27.24 -20.73
N ALA A 2 -4.03 28.42 -20.14
CA ALA A 2 -4.19 28.63 -18.70
C ALA A 2 -5.44 29.48 -18.46
N ILE A 3 -6.28 29.09 -17.50
CA ILE A 3 -7.57 29.74 -17.16
C ILE A 3 -7.46 31.26 -17.04
N TYR A 4 -6.34 31.77 -16.51
CA TYR A 4 -6.09 33.21 -16.41
C TYR A 4 -6.01 33.91 -17.77
N GLN A 5 -5.30 33.32 -18.73
CA GLN A 5 -5.13 33.92 -20.06
C GLN A 5 -6.47 34.02 -20.79
N ASP A 6 -7.32 32.98 -20.67
CA ASP A 6 -8.67 32.99 -21.23
C ASP A 6 -9.56 34.07 -20.59
N LEU A 7 -9.42 34.31 -19.28
CA LEU A 7 -10.15 35.36 -18.57
C LEU A 7 -9.73 36.77 -19.02
N VAL A 8 -8.45 36.98 -19.33
CA VAL A 8 -7.95 38.25 -19.85
C VAL A 8 -8.39 38.45 -21.30
N ASP A 9 -8.12 37.48 -22.17
CA ASP A 9 -8.30 37.64 -23.61
C ASP A 9 -9.77 37.67 -24.04
N ARG A 10 -10.63 36.91 -23.36
CA ARG A 10 -12.04 36.75 -23.75
C ARG A 10 -13.01 37.59 -22.93
N PHE A 11 -12.63 37.95 -21.71
CA PHE A 11 -13.52 38.61 -20.76
C PHE A 11 -12.94 39.91 -20.17
N GLY A 12 -11.73 40.32 -20.57
CA GLY A 12 -11.14 41.58 -20.12
C GLY A 12 -10.92 41.65 -18.62
N SER A 13 -10.65 40.51 -17.96
CA SER A 13 -10.50 40.45 -16.52
C SER A 13 -9.40 41.39 -16.01
N ALA A 14 -9.78 42.33 -15.14
CA ALA A 14 -8.84 43.20 -14.42
C ALA A 14 -8.22 42.54 -13.17
N ALA A 15 -8.66 41.33 -12.82
CA ALA A 15 -8.11 40.60 -11.68
C ALA A 15 -6.69 40.09 -11.99
N GLY A 16 -5.75 40.28 -11.06
CA GLY A 16 -4.40 39.74 -11.19
C GLY A 16 -4.36 38.20 -11.07
N TYR A 17 -3.31 37.60 -11.63
CA TYR A 17 -3.10 36.14 -11.66
C TYR A 17 -3.26 35.48 -10.29
N ASP A 18 -2.66 36.04 -9.24
CA ASP A 18 -2.76 35.50 -7.88
C ASP A 18 -4.16 35.60 -7.28
N SER A 19 -4.97 36.58 -7.70
CA SER A 19 -6.38 36.69 -7.28
C SER A 19 -7.19 35.53 -7.87
N VAL A 20 -7.03 35.25 -9.17
CA VAL A 20 -7.64 34.10 -9.85
C VAL A 20 -7.17 32.79 -9.21
N LYS A 21 -5.88 32.66 -8.91
CA LYS A 21 -5.32 31.48 -8.25
C LYS A 21 -5.93 31.24 -6.86
N ARG A 22 -6.12 32.29 -6.06
CA ARG A 22 -6.78 32.20 -4.74
C ARG A 22 -8.25 31.81 -4.87
N PHE A 23 -8.97 32.42 -5.80
CA PHE A 23 -10.38 32.10 -6.06
C PHE A 23 -10.58 30.65 -6.54
N VAL A 24 -9.78 30.18 -7.50
CA VAL A 24 -9.86 28.78 -7.95
C VAL A 24 -9.56 27.79 -6.83
N ARG A 25 -8.67 28.14 -5.88
CA ARG A 25 -8.41 27.30 -4.71
C ARG A 25 -9.62 27.15 -3.78
N THR A 26 -10.50 28.15 -3.68
CA THR A 26 -11.73 28.02 -2.88
C THR A 26 -12.79 27.16 -3.58
N LEU A 27 -12.76 27.09 -4.92
CA LEU A 27 -13.63 26.21 -5.71
C LEU A 27 -13.18 24.75 -5.73
N ARG A 28 -11.92 24.45 -5.35
CA ARG A 28 -11.45 23.07 -5.24
C ARG A 28 -12.11 22.40 -4.04
N HIS A 29 -13.23 21.73 -4.30
CA HIS A 29 -13.76 20.75 -3.37
C HIS A 29 -12.72 19.64 -3.18
N HIS A 30 -12.30 19.45 -1.93
CA HIS A 30 -11.51 18.30 -1.54
C HIS A 30 -12.47 17.12 -1.40
N GLU A 31 -12.51 16.24 -2.41
CA GLU A 31 -13.13 14.94 -2.22
C GLU A 31 -12.40 14.24 -1.07
N PRO A 32 -13.10 13.85 0.01
CA PRO A 32 -12.45 13.05 1.05
C PRO A 32 -11.92 11.79 0.38
N ALA A 33 -10.71 11.36 0.78
CA ALA A 33 -10.16 10.11 0.29
C ALA A 33 -11.19 9.00 0.53
N GLN A 34 -11.72 8.44 -0.56
CA GLN A 34 -12.68 7.35 -0.47
C GLN A 34 -11.92 6.08 -0.07
N PHE A 35 -12.10 5.68 1.19
CA PHE A 35 -11.59 4.41 1.70
C PHE A 35 -12.74 3.41 1.69
N ASP A 36 -12.94 2.73 0.57
CA ASP A 36 -13.91 1.64 0.51
C ASP A 36 -13.41 0.47 1.37
N ARG A 37 -14.27 0.02 2.28
CA ARG A 37 -14.06 -1.26 2.97
C ARG A 37 -14.53 -2.36 2.04
N LEU A 38 -13.55 -2.97 1.38
CA LEU A 38 -13.76 -4.21 0.65
C LEU A 38 -13.78 -5.38 1.65
N ASP A 39 -14.85 -6.17 1.60
CA ASP A 39 -15.01 -7.40 2.36
C ASP A 39 -14.55 -8.58 1.51
N PHE A 40 -13.79 -9.50 2.11
CA PHE A 40 -13.24 -10.69 1.45
C PHE A 40 -13.41 -11.90 2.34
N LEU A 41 -13.65 -13.07 1.77
CA LEU A 41 -13.64 -14.33 2.51
C LEU A 41 -12.22 -14.69 2.98
N PRO A 42 -12.09 -15.52 4.04
CA PRO A 42 -10.80 -16.02 4.47
C PRO A 42 -10.05 -16.72 3.32
N GLY A 43 -8.84 -16.23 3.01
CA GLY A 43 -7.99 -16.80 1.97
C GLY A 43 -8.32 -16.36 0.54
N GLU A 44 -9.34 -15.51 0.34
CA GLU A 44 -9.71 -15.00 -0.98
C GLU A 44 -8.70 -13.98 -1.51
N GLU A 45 -8.27 -13.03 -0.66
CA GLU A 45 -7.29 -12.01 -1.06
C GLU A 45 -6.22 -11.81 0.02
N ALA A 46 -4.98 -11.65 -0.44
CA ALA A 46 -3.84 -11.23 0.36
C ALA A 46 -2.96 -10.26 -0.42
N GLN A 47 -2.42 -9.27 0.29
CA GLN A 47 -1.39 -8.38 -0.26
C GLN A 47 -0.01 -8.90 0.11
N VAL A 48 0.86 -9.01 -0.88
CA VAL A 48 2.23 -9.52 -0.72
C VAL A 48 3.23 -8.45 -1.15
N ASP A 49 4.27 -8.24 -0.34
CA ASP A 49 5.34 -7.30 -0.62
C ASP A 49 6.71 -7.83 -0.18
N TYR A 50 7.77 -7.31 -0.80
CA TYR A 50 9.16 -7.50 -0.40
C TYR A 50 9.82 -6.17 0.00
N GLY A 51 10.19 -6.06 1.27
CA GLY A 51 11.09 -5.03 1.75
C GLY A 51 12.55 -5.42 1.62
N GLN A 52 13.44 -4.44 1.55
CA GLN A 52 14.88 -4.65 1.72
C GLN A 52 15.25 -4.40 3.20
N GLY A 53 15.90 -5.38 3.82
CA GLY A 53 16.38 -5.27 5.20
C GLY A 53 17.67 -4.45 5.31
N ALA A 54 18.08 -4.22 6.56
CA ALA A 54 19.35 -3.59 6.88
C ALA A 54 20.55 -4.42 6.38
N LEU A 55 21.69 -3.77 6.18
CA LEU A 55 22.93 -4.47 5.85
C LEU A 55 23.32 -5.36 7.05
N THR A 56 23.43 -6.66 6.83
CA THR A 56 23.63 -7.65 7.90
C THR A 56 24.65 -8.70 7.44
N ARG A 57 25.39 -9.29 8.38
CA ARG A 57 26.38 -10.33 8.11
C ARG A 57 25.81 -11.70 8.51
N PRO A 58 25.24 -12.49 7.59
CA PRO A 58 24.54 -13.74 7.92
C PRO A 58 25.51 -14.91 8.15
N GLY A 59 26.44 -14.79 9.09
CA GLY A 59 27.46 -15.83 9.35
C GLY A 59 28.48 -16.04 8.21
N THR A 60 28.35 -15.33 7.09
CA THR A 60 29.32 -15.34 5.99
C THR A 60 30.38 -14.25 6.16
N THR A 61 31.41 -14.27 5.32
CA THR A 61 32.46 -13.24 5.28
C THR A 61 32.00 -11.92 4.67
N ARG A 62 30.83 -11.86 4.01
CA ARG A 62 30.32 -10.65 3.35
C ARG A 62 29.02 -10.15 3.95
N TYR A 63 28.93 -8.83 4.07
CA TYR A 63 27.66 -8.16 4.39
C TYR A 63 26.71 -8.24 3.20
N ARG A 64 25.43 -8.49 3.50
CA ARG A 64 24.35 -8.52 2.50
C ARG A 64 23.09 -7.93 3.12
N LYS A 65 22.23 -7.33 2.29
CA LYS A 65 20.90 -6.90 2.72
C LYS A 65 19.93 -8.06 2.49
N PRO A 66 19.25 -8.59 3.52
CA PRO A 66 18.24 -9.61 3.31
C PRO A 66 16.98 -8.99 2.70
N ARG A 67 16.07 -9.83 2.23
CA ARG A 67 14.71 -9.40 1.85
C ARG A 67 13.73 -9.78 2.95
N LEU A 68 12.79 -8.90 3.22
CA LEU A 68 11.68 -9.12 4.14
C LEU A 68 10.43 -9.41 3.31
N PHE A 69 9.97 -10.65 3.31
CA PHE A 69 8.67 -11.01 2.79
C PHE A 69 7.59 -10.61 3.79
N VAL A 70 6.53 -9.97 3.30
CA VAL A 70 5.37 -9.58 4.08
C VAL A 70 4.12 -10.00 3.31
N MET A 71 3.26 -10.79 3.95
CA MET A 71 1.94 -11.16 3.41
C MET A 71 0.86 -10.79 4.41
N THR A 72 -0.09 -9.95 3.97
CA THR A 72 -1.20 -9.48 4.79
C THR A 72 -2.52 -9.99 4.24
N LEU A 73 -3.23 -10.78 5.04
CA LEU A 73 -4.54 -11.31 4.69
C LEU A 73 -5.59 -10.20 4.81
N ARG A 74 -6.44 -10.05 3.79
CA ARG A 74 -7.38 -8.91 3.71
C ARG A 74 -8.57 -9.07 4.65
N TYR A 75 -9.06 -10.31 4.81
CA TYR A 75 -10.11 -10.65 5.78
C TYR A 75 -9.69 -10.41 7.23
N SER A 76 -8.61 -11.05 7.69
CA SER A 76 -8.23 -11.03 9.11
C SER A 76 -7.29 -9.90 9.49
N ARG A 77 -6.73 -9.18 8.51
CA ARG A 77 -5.65 -8.17 8.66
C ARG A 77 -4.38 -8.69 9.33
N ARG A 78 -4.25 -10.00 9.47
CA ARG A 78 -3.05 -10.63 10.00
C ARG A 78 -1.94 -10.58 8.98
N CYS A 79 -0.73 -10.45 9.50
CA CYS A 79 0.45 -10.25 8.69
C CYS A 79 1.51 -11.30 9.03
N PHE A 80 1.87 -12.09 8.03
CA PHE A 80 2.99 -13.01 8.06
C PHE A 80 4.24 -12.31 7.55
N ARG A 81 5.36 -12.44 8.28
CA ARG A 81 6.62 -11.77 7.96
C ARG A 81 7.78 -12.74 8.08
N ARG A 82 8.63 -12.80 7.05
CA ARG A 82 9.81 -13.66 7.03
C ARG A 82 11.00 -12.98 6.37
N VAL A 83 12.17 -13.13 6.96
CA VAL A 83 13.44 -12.69 6.38
C VAL A 83 14.00 -13.80 5.52
N VAL A 84 14.32 -13.51 4.27
CA VAL A 84 14.93 -14.45 3.31
C VAL A 84 16.17 -13.85 2.67
N TRP A 85 17.17 -14.70 2.45
CA TRP A 85 18.46 -14.31 1.84
C TRP A 85 18.52 -14.58 0.34
N LYS A 86 17.57 -15.37 -0.17
CA LYS A 86 17.47 -15.77 -1.57
C LYS A 86 16.06 -15.54 -2.08
N SER A 87 16.00 -15.37 -3.39
CA SER A 87 14.84 -14.90 -4.12
C SER A 87 14.64 -15.82 -5.30
N SER A 88 13.71 -16.75 -5.19
CA SER A 88 13.38 -17.68 -6.26
C SER A 88 11.89 -17.96 -6.26
N LYS A 89 11.38 -18.48 -7.37
CA LYS A 89 9.98 -18.91 -7.47
C LYS A 89 9.63 -19.96 -6.41
N GLN A 90 10.56 -20.86 -6.12
CA GLN A 90 10.41 -21.87 -5.06
C GLN A 90 10.27 -21.21 -3.68
N VAL A 91 11.20 -20.34 -3.29
CA VAL A 91 11.13 -19.64 -2.00
C VAL A 91 9.85 -18.80 -1.89
N TRP A 92 9.41 -18.21 -3.00
CA TRP A 92 8.15 -17.47 -3.05
C TRP A 92 6.94 -18.38 -2.75
N ALA A 93 6.85 -19.56 -3.37
CA ALA A 93 5.77 -20.51 -3.13
C ALA A 93 5.77 -21.04 -1.70
N GLU A 94 6.95 -21.45 -1.19
CA GLU A 94 7.12 -21.92 0.19
C GLU A 94 6.69 -20.87 1.22
N LEU A 95 6.97 -19.59 0.97
CA LEU A 95 6.54 -18.50 1.85
C LEU A 95 5.02 -18.32 1.87
N HIS A 96 4.31 -18.56 0.75
CA HIS A 96 2.85 -18.51 0.71
C HIS A 96 2.23 -19.67 1.47
N GLU A 97 2.76 -20.88 1.30
CA GLU A 97 2.31 -22.05 2.07
C GLU A 97 2.50 -21.82 3.58
N GLN A 98 3.69 -21.36 3.98
CA GLN A 98 3.98 -21.04 5.38
C GLN A 98 3.04 -19.96 5.93
N ALA A 99 2.74 -18.91 5.15
CA ALA A 99 1.81 -17.86 5.56
C ALA A 99 0.40 -18.40 5.80
N HIS A 100 -0.08 -19.28 4.91
CA HIS A 100 -1.40 -19.90 5.01
C HIS A 100 -1.52 -20.80 6.25
N PHE A 101 -0.51 -21.63 6.52
CA PHE A 101 -0.48 -22.47 7.73
C PHE A 101 -0.35 -21.63 9.01
N HIS A 102 0.43 -20.54 8.98
CA HIS A 102 0.59 -19.64 10.11
C HIS A 102 -0.72 -18.99 10.55
N ASP A 103 -1.58 -18.60 9.60
CA ASP A 103 -2.87 -18.01 9.94
C ASP A 103 -3.84 -19.02 10.58
N ARG A 104 -3.89 -20.25 10.03
CA ARG A 104 -4.74 -21.34 10.54
C ARG A 104 -4.44 -21.69 11.99
N THR A 105 -3.16 -21.77 12.36
CA THR A 105 -2.70 -22.18 13.70
C THR A 105 -2.90 -21.11 14.78
N ARG A 106 -3.13 -19.85 14.40
CA ARG A 106 -3.33 -18.74 15.34
C ARG A 106 -4.79 -18.31 15.49
N ARG A 107 -5.75 -19.05 14.95
CA ARG A 107 -7.18 -18.73 15.06
C ARG A 107 -7.62 -18.91 16.52
N PRO A 108 -8.05 -17.85 17.26
CA PRO A 108 -8.74 -18.07 18.52
C PRO A 108 -10.05 -18.80 18.22
N ALA A 109 -10.34 -19.85 18.98
CA ALA A 109 -11.65 -20.48 18.97
C ALA A 109 -12.69 -19.40 19.31
N GLY A 110 -13.67 -19.15 18.43
CA GLY A 110 -14.87 -18.39 18.81
C GLY A 110 -15.15 -17.05 18.12
N ARG A 111 -14.68 -16.78 16.90
CA ARG A 111 -15.33 -15.73 16.08
C ARG A 111 -16.41 -16.36 15.20
N THR A 112 -17.61 -16.48 15.76
CA THR A 112 -18.84 -16.79 15.06
C THR A 112 -19.07 -15.73 13.99
N GLU A 113 -19.39 -16.19 12.79
CA GLU A 113 -19.83 -15.38 11.66
C GLU A 113 -21.01 -14.48 12.09
N ARG A 114 -20.92 -13.19 11.75
CA ARG A 114 -22.04 -12.26 11.67
C ARG A 114 -22.09 -11.73 10.26
#